data_AF-A0A7Y9L9I3-F1
#
_entry.id   AF-A0A7Y9L9I3-F1
#
_cell.length_a   1.000
_cell.length_b   1.000
_cell.length_c   1.000
_cell.angle_alpha   90.00
_cell.angle_beta   90.00
_cell.angle_gamma   90.00
#
_symmetry.space_group_name_H-M   'P 1'
#
loop_
_entity.id
_entity.type
_entity.pdbx_description
1 polymer ?
#
loop_
_entity_poly.entity_id
_entity_poly.type
_entity_poly.pdbx_seq_one_letter_code
_entity_poly.pdbx_strand_id
1 'polypeptide(L)' 'MTDQPVEQRRVRVWFGQHLLHDYLAEATAAERYAESIGRRFAGLEVTVDLEVSADLRPLPCEQLWSVLTP' A
#
# COMPACT_ATOMS: atom_id res chain seq x y z
N MET A 1 -24.65 7.14 -1.09
CA MET A 1 -23.20 7.27 -1.29
C MET A 1 -22.58 6.99 0.06
N THR A 2 -22.30 5.72 0.36
CA THR A 2 -21.71 5.32 1.65
C THR A 2 -20.25 5.74 1.63
N ASP A 3 -19.97 6.89 2.24
CA ASP A 3 -18.64 7.24 2.72
C ASP A 3 -18.33 6.27 3.87
N GLN A 4 -17.96 5.03 3.52
CA GLN A 4 -17.42 4.12 4.52
C GLN A 4 -16.08 4.69 4.94
N PRO A 5 -15.78 4.81 6.25
CA PRO A 5 -14.49 5.28 6.69
C PRO A 5 -13.43 4.43 6.02
N VAL A 6 -12.63 5.07 5.18
CA VAL A 6 -11.62 4.40 4.39
C VAL A 6 -10.58 3.85 5.34
N GLU A 7 -10.64 2.54 5.59
CA GLU A 7 -9.73 1.89 6.52
C GLU A 7 -8.32 1.96 5.97
N GLN A 8 -7.46 2.71 6.64
CA GLN A 8 -6.06 2.81 6.26
C GLN A 8 -5.26 1.62 6.80
N ARG A 9 -4.26 1.24 6.01
CA ARG A 9 -3.31 0.16 6.28
C ARG A 9 -1.90 0.65 6.00
N ARG A 10 -0.96 0.17 6.81
CA ARG A 10 0.46 0.36 6.55
C ARG A 10 0.94 -0.74 5.62
N VAL A 11 1.66 -0.36 4.57
CA VAL A 11 2.19 -1.29 3.57
C VAL A 11 3.70 -1.20 3.59
N ARG A 12 4.36 -2.32 3.91
CA ARG A 12 5.81 -2.39 3.98
C ARG A 12 6.32 -3.30 2.88
N VAL A 13 7.35 -2.85 2.16
CA VAL A 13 8.01 -3.60 1.09
C VAL A 13 9.38 -3.99 1.56
N TRP A 14 9.67 -5.28 1.49
CA TRP A 14 10.88 -5.89 2.01
C TRP A 14 11.66 -6.60 0.90
N PHE A 15 12.98 -6.60 1.04
CA PHE A 15 13.88 -7.46 0.30
C PHE A 15 14.71 -8.27 1.31
N GLY A 16 14.31 -9.52 1.54
CA GLY A 16 14.79 -10.30 2.68
C GLY A 16 14.48 -9.56 3.99
N GLN A 17 15.52 -9.23 4.77
CA GLN A 17 15.39 -8.52 6.05
C GLN A 17 15.43 -6.99 5.93
N HIS A 18 15.59 -6.46 4.72
CA HIS A 18 15.73 -5.02 4.51
C HIS A 18 14.40 -4.37 4.12
N LEU A 19 13.95 -3.39 4.90
CA LEU A 19 12.80 -2.55 4.56
C LEU A 19 13.20 -1.58 3.44
N LEU A 20 12.57 -1.73 2.28
CA LEU A 20 12.77 -0.83 1.14
C LEU A 20 11.83 0.37 1.21
N HIS A 21 10.56 0.12 1.50
CA HIS A 21 9.53 1.15 1.52
C HIS A 21 8.48 0.91 2.60
N ASP A 22 7.89 2.01 3.04
CA ASP A 22 6.86 2.05 4.06
C ASP A 22 5.82 3.09 3.66
N TYR A 23 4.59 2.64 3.50
CA TYR A 23 3.50 3.41 2.91
C TYR A 23 2.24 3.36 3.75
N LEU A 24 1.37 4.34 3.49
CA LEU A 24 -0.01 4.38 3.92
C LEU A 24 -0.92 4.20 2.71
N ALA A 25 -1.87 3.28 2.79
CA ALA A 25 -2.85 3.05 1.74
C ALA A 25 -4.22 2.66 2.31
N GLU A 26 -5.27 2.84 1.54
CA GLU A 26 -6.58 2.23 1.81
C GLU A 26 -6.47 0.69 1.81
N ALA A 27 -7.29 0.01 2.61
CA ALA A 27 -7.23 -1.45 2.76
C ALA A 27 -7.27 -2.20 1.43
N THR A 28 -8.19 -1.84 0.53
CA THR A 28 -8.27 -2.47 -0.80
C THR A 28 -7.08 -2.13 -1.71
N ALA A 29 -6.51 -0.92 -1.59
CA ALA A 29 -5.33 -0.53 -2.36
C ALA A 29 -4.08 -1.27 -1.86
N ALA A 30 -3.94 -1.41 -0.54
CA ALA A 30 -2.87 -2.15 0.12
C ALA A 30 -2.84 -3.63 -0.32
N GLU A 31 -3.99 -4.31 -0.31
CA GLU A 31 -4.12 -5.70 -0.74
C GLU A 31 -3.74 -5.87 -2.22
N ARG A 32 -4.31 -5.04 -3.10
CA ARG A 32 -3.99 -5.08 -4.54
C ARG A 32 -2.52 -4.83 -4.82
N TYR A 33 -1.90 -3.91 -4.08
CA TYR A 33 -0.48 -3.63 -4.19
C TYR A 33 0.36 -4.84 -3.77
N ALA A 34 0.05 -5.45 -2.63
CA ALA A 34 0.76 -6.63 -2.14
C ALA A 34 0.68 -7.81 -3.12
N GLU A 35 -0.51 -8.10 -3.66
CA GLU A 35 -0.70 -9.14 -4.68
C GLU A 35 0.09 -8.85 -5.96
N SER A 36 0.07 -7.61 -6.43
CA SER A 36 0.73 -7.20 -7.68
C SER A 36 2.25 -7.29 -7.58
N ILE A 37 2.82 -6.82 -6.46
CA ILE A 37 4.26 -6.89 -6.21
C ILE A 37 4.70 -8.34 -6.00
N GLY A 38 3.98 -9.10 -5.17
CA GLY A 38 4.29 -10.50 -4.89
C GLY A 38 4.25 -11.38 -6.14
N ARG A 39 3.36 -11.09 -7.10
CA ARG A 39 3.30 -11.79 -8.38
C ARG A 39 4.44 -11.42 -9.34
N ARG A 40 4.89 -10.16 -9.32
CA ARG A 40 5.81 -9.62 -10.36
C ARG A 40 7.28 -9.72 -9.98
N PHE A 41 7.61 -9.70 -8.69
CA PHE A 41 8.99 -9.61 -8.23
C PHE A 41 9.32 -10.73 -7.25
N ALA A 42 9.85 -11.85 -7.77
CA ALA A 42 10.35 -12.94 -6.94
C ALA A 42 11.53 -12.41 -6.08
N GLY A 43 11.34 -12.36 -4.75
CA GLY A 43 12.31 -11.84 -3.79
C GLY A 43 11.88 -10.56 -3.08
N LEU A 44 10.77 -9.94 -3.50
CA LEU A 44 10.10 -8.90 -2.72
C LEU A 44 8.96 -9.50 -1.91
N GLU A 45 8.92 -9.13 -0.63
CA GLU A 45 7.81 -9.45 0.26
C GLU A 45 7.08 -8.15 0.60
N VAL A 46 5.76 -8.19 0.61
CA VAL A 46 4.93 -7.04 0.99
C VAL A 46 4.07 -7.45 2.18
N THR A 47 4.14 -6.68 3.27
CA THR A 47 3.29 -6.88 4.44
C THR A 47 2.28 -5.75 4.54
N VAL A 48 1.06 -6.10 4.96
CA VAL A 48 -0.04 -5.16 5.17
C VAL A 48 -0.43 -5.23 6.64
N ASP A 49 -0.27 -4.12 7.34
CA ASP A 49 -0.46 -4.02 8.78
C ASP A 49 -1.59 -3.05 9.13
N LEU A 50 -2.24 -3.31 10.26
CA LEU A 50 -3.29 -2.43 10.82
C LEU A 50 -2.69 -1.18 11.51
N GLU A 51 -1.40 -1.24 11.87
CA GLU A 51 -0.70 -0.17 12.58
C GLU A 51 -0.32 0.97 11.63
N VAL A 52 -1.16 1.99 11.58
CA VAL A 52 -0.95 3.21 10.81
C VAL A 52 -0.22 4.25 11.67
N SER A 53 0.81 4.89 11.09
CA SER A 53 1.46 6.08 11.65
C SER A 53 1.20 7.29 10.76
N ALA A 54 1.11 8.49 11.35
CA ALA A 54 0.84 9.74 10.64
C ALA A 54 1.96 10.17 9.69
N ASP A 55 3.19 9.67 9.90
CA ASP A 55 4.38 10.07 9.15
C ASP A 55 4.61 9.23 7.88
N LEU A 56 3.70 8.31 7.57
CA LEU A 56 3.82 7.41 6.43
C LEU A 56 3.52 8.12 5.12
N ARG A 57 4.33 7.81 4.10
CA ARG A 57 4.09 8.35 2.75
C ARG A 57 2.90 7.63 2.12
N PRO A 58 1.99 8.35 1.44
CA PRO A 58 0.88 7.69 0.74
C PRO A 58 1.41 6.77 -0.35
N LEU A 59 0.70 5.68 -0.60
CA LEU A 59 1.11 4.71 -1.58
C LEU A 59 0.97 5.30 -3.00
N PRO A 60 1.97 5.15 -3.88
CA PRO A 60 1.99 5.88 -5.15
C PRO A 60 0.83 5.54 -6.09
N CYS A 61 0.24 4.34 -6.02
CA CYS A 61 -0.85 3.97 -6.93
C CYS A 61 -2.15 4.74 -6.66
N GLU A 62 -2.39 5.19 -5.42
CA GLU A 62 -3.51 6.09 -5.10
C GLU A 62 -3.33 7.44 -5.79
N GLN A 63 -2.10 7.96 -5.78
CA GLN A 63 -1.74 9.20 -6.50
C GLN A 63 -1.89 9.05 -8.02
N LEU A 64 -1.54 7.88 -8.56
CA LEU A 64 -1.57 7.61 -10.01
C LEU A 64 -2.99 7.37 -10.56
N TRP A 65 -3.92 6.84 -9.74
CA TRP A 65 -5.32 6.71 -10.15
C TRP A 65 -6.12 8.01 -9.98
N SER A 66 -5.71 8.90 -9.06
CA SER A 66 -6.37 10.19 -8.84
C SER A 66 -6.21 11.17 -10.02
N VAL A 67 -5.12 11.08 -10.78
CA VAL A 67 -4.87 11.91 -11.99
C VAL A 67 -5.66 11.50 -13.24
N LEU A 68 -6.45 10.41 -13.20
CA LEU A 68 -7.24 9.92 -14.34
C LEU A 68 -8.76 10.11 -14.20
N THR A 69 -9.21 10.94 -13.26
CA THR A 69 -10.62 11.36 -13.18
C THR A 69 -10.83 12.65 -13.98
N PRO A 70 -11.65 12.66 -15.05
CA PRO A 70 -11.97 13.86 -15.84
C PRO A 70 -12.86 14.86 -15.10
#